data_AF-Q2URP2-F1
#
_entry.id   AF-Q2URP2-F1
#
_cell.length_a   1.000
_cell.length_b   1.000
_cell.length_c   1.000
_cell.angle_alpha   90.00
_cell.angle_beta   90.00
_cell.angle_gamma   90.00
#
_symmetry.space_group_name_H-M   'P 1'
#
loop_
_entity.id
_entity.type
_entity.pdbx_description
1 polymer ?
#
loop_
_entity_poly.entity_id
_entity_poly.type
_entity_poly.pdbx_seq_one_letter_code
_entity_poly.pdbx_strand_id
1 'polypeptide(L)'
;MLAKLESQGLLGPDSEVKNLGMVMALYLCTNSDMRAYGICEGNEDKKNKVAEFYNSDERILAYANKYNIDLRGPSNIESCVEELDDVELPPAQNDPWGWADVLKQYEKLYGRERKKPKIGGIQYDITGMSSAERRESSYNGKDPLKKAEIDAIKQGSPMTTSRANDQTTRCVHFTLSNTWACFIS
;
A
#
# COMPACT_ATOMS: atom_id res chain seq x y z
N MET A 1 10.55 6.98 -1.03
CA MET A 1 10.59 7.35 0.41
C MET A 1 12.01 7.36 0.96
N LEU A 2 12.75 6.25 0.92
CA LEU A 2 14.09 6.13 1.54
C LEU A 2 15.12 7.15 1.04
N ALA A 3 15.24 7.34 -0.27
CA ALA A 3 16.11 8.39 -0.84
C ALA A 3 15.82 9.81 -0.33
N LYS A 4 14.55 10.11 -0.01
CA LYS A 4 14.18 11.41 0.54
C LYS A 4 14.66 11.54 1.98
N LEU A 5 14.51 10.50 2.79
CA LEU A 5 15.00 10.45 4.16
C LEU A 5 16.54 10.51 4.20
N GLU A 6 17.22 9.85 3.27
CA GLU A 6 18.66 9.96 3.06
C GLU A 6 19.08 11.41 2.83
N SER A 7 18.42 12.11 1.90
CA SER A 7 18.71 13.54 1.62
C SER A 7 18.48 14.47 2.80
N GLN A 8 17.69 14.04 3.80
CA GLN A 8 17.37 14.78 5.01
C GLN A 8 18.25 14.37 6.20
N GLY A 9 19.17 13.41 6.04
CA GLY A 9 19.97 12.87 7.12
C GLY A 9 19.16 12.09 8.17
N LEU A 10 17.99 11.59 7.78
CA LEU A 10 17.05 10.87 8.66
C LEU A 10 17.18 9.33 8.54
N LEU A 11 18.17 8.82 7.82
CA LEU A 11 18.48 7.39 7.81
C LEU A 11 19.65 7.10 8.74
N GLY A 12 19.39 6.27 9.75
CA GLY A 12 20.37 5.84 10.73
C GLY A 12 19.69 5.19 11.94
N PRO A 13 20.45 4.49 12.79
CA PRO A 13 19.91 3.81 13.97
C PRO A 13 19.30 4.80 14.97
N ASP A 14 19.85 6.01 15.05
CA ASP A 14 19.39 7.07 15.96
C ASP A 14 18.36 8.01 15.33
N SER A 15 17.83 7.66 14.15
CA SER A 15 16.85 8.48 13.44
C SER A 15 15.68 8.89 14.32
N GLU A 16 15.14 10.08 14.08
CA GLU A 16 13.86 10.53 14.66
C GLU A 16 12.71 9.59 14.25
N VAL A 17 12.82 8.96 13.08
CA VAL A 17 11.82 8.01 12.56
C VAL A 17 12.05 6.64 13.21
N LYS A 18 11.46 6.43 14.40
CA LYS A 18 11.70 5.24 15.23
C LYS A 18 11.23 3.91 14.64
N ASN A 19 10.36 3.93 13.63
CA ASN A 19 9.79 2.74 13.01
C ASN A 19 10.45 2.37 11.66
N LEU A 20 11.61 2.95 11.30
CA LEU A 20 12.26 2.69 10.00
C LEU A 20 12.52 1.21 9.74
N GLY A 21 13.18 0.52 10.67
CA GLY A 21 13.48 -0.91 10.53
C GLY A 21 12.23 -1.76 10.35
N MET A 22 11.13 -1.39 11.03
CA MET A 22 9.84 -2.06 10.88
C MET A 22 9.21 -1.84 9.51
N VAL A 23 9.18 -0.59 9.04
CA VAL A 23 8.61 -0.26 7.74
C VAL A 23 9.41 -0.92 6.61
N MET A 24 10.75 -0.89 6.68
CA MET A 24 11.61 -1.58 5.72
C MET A 24 11.34 -3.09 5.71
N ALA A 25 11.30 -3.74 6.87
CA ALA A 25 11.03 -5.17 6.99
C ALA A 25 9.65 -5.56 6.43
N LEU A 26 8.63 -4.73 6.68
CA LEU A 26 7.29 -4.95 6.12
C LEU A 26 7.29 -4.94 4.59
N TYR A 27 7.99 -3.98 3.97
CA TYR A 27 8.08 -3.91 2.51
C TYR A 27 8.92 -5.05 1.91
N LEU A 28 9.97 -5.51 2.60
CA LEU A 28 10.76 -6.67 2.18
C LEU A 28 9.88 -7.93 2.11
N CYS A 29 9.17 -8.25 3.19
CA CYS A 29 8.30 -9.44 3.18
C CYS A 29 7.09 -9.28 2.26
N THR A 30 6.54 -8.07 2.10
CA THR A 30 5.48 -7.82 1.10
C THR A 30 5.98 -8.10 -0.32
N ASN A 31 7.22 -7.71 -0.65
CA ASN A 31 7.80 -8.01 -1.96
C ASN A 31 8.03 -9.52 -2.16
N SER A 32 8.49 -10.22 -1.13
CA SER A 32 8.61 -11.69 -1.15
C SER A 32 7.27 -12.36 -1.49
N ASP A 33 6.18 -11.94 -0.83
CA ASP A 33 4.83 -12.40 -1.16
C ASP A 33 4.42 -12.03 -2.60
N MET A 34 4.66 -10.79 -3.02
CA MET A 34 4.33 -10.31 -4.37
C MET A 34 5.08 -11.07 -5.48
N ARG A 35 6.33 -11.49 -5.24
CA ARG A 35 7.09 -12.38 -6.13
C ARG A 35 6.45 -13.74 -6.25
N ALA A 36 5.97 -14.33 -5.15
CA ALA A 36 5.25 -15.60 -5.18
C ALA A 36 3.97 -15.56 -6.04
N TYR A 37 3.37 -14.37 -6.21
CA TYR A 37 2.22 -14.14 -7.09
C TYR A 37 2.58 -13.64 -8.50
N GLY A 38 3.87 -13.55 -8.87
CA GLY A 38 4.31 -13.05 -10.18
C GLY A 38 4.11 -11.54 -10.39
N ILE A 39 3.87 -10.77 -9.33
CA ILE A 39 3.59 -9.32 -9.42
C ILE A 39 4.88 -8.51 -9.61
N CYS A 40 5.99 -9.02 -9.07
CA CYS A 40 7.31 -8.39 -9.14
C CYS A 40 8.13 -8.88 -10.34
N GLU A 41 7.50 -9.38 -11.40
CA GLU A 41 8.21 -9.76 -12.62
C GLU A 41 8.62 -8.50 -13.42
N GLY A 42 9.76 -8.56 -14.10
CA GLY A 42 10.27 -7.46 -14.90
C GLY A 42 9.33 -7.08 -16.05
N ASN A 43 9.32 -5.81 -16.43
CA ASN A 43 8.58 -5.36 -17.61
C ASN A 43 9.47 -5.51 -18.86
N GLU A 44 9.08 -6.37 -19.81
CA GLU A 44 9.80 -6.51 -21.08
C GLU A 44 9.64 -5.28 -22.00
N ASP A 45 8.64 -4.43 -21.77
CA ASP A 45 8.43 -3.20 -22.53
C ASP A 45 9.41 -2.09 -22.11
N LYS A 46 10.54 -2.04 -22.81
CA LYS A 46 11.59 -1.02 -22.67
C LYS A 46 11.11 0.43 -22.84
N LYS A 47 9.92 0.67 -23.38
CA LYS A 47 9.33 2.01 -23.53
C LYS A 47 8.45 2.40 -22.35
N ASN A 48 7.92 1.43 -21.60
CA ASN A 48 7.10 1.66 -20.43
C ASN A 48 7.97 1.63 -19.17
N LYS A 49 8.44 2.82 -18.75
CA LYS A 49 9.25 2.98 -17.54
C LYS A 49 8.39 3.16 -16.27
N VAL A 50 7.10 2.85 -16.32
CA VAL A 50 6.27 2.88 -15.10
C VAL A 50 6.82 1.82 -14.14
N ALA A 51 7.50 2.33 -13.11
CA ALA A 51 8.12 1.63 -11.99
C ALA A 51 8.25 0.12 -12.16
N GLU A 52 9.40 -0.29 -12.67
CA GLU A 52 9.91 -1.64 -12.48
C GLU A 52 10.09 -1.90 -10.98
N PHE A 53 9.09 -2.57 -10.37
CA PHE A 53 9.05 -2.86 -8.94
C PHE A 53 9.88 -4.10 -8.58
N TYR A 54 10.45 -4.80 -9.57
CA TYR A 54 11.00 -6.16 -9.45
C TYR A 54 12.22 -6.30 -8.52
N ASN A 55 12.93 -5.21 -8.24
CA ASN A 55 14.09 -5.16 -7.33
C ASN A 55 13.94 -4.11 -6.22
N SER A 56 12.70 -3.78 -5.87
CA SER A 56 12.46 -2.75 -4.84
C SER A 56 12.95 -3.20 -3.46
N ASP A 57 12.87 -4.50 -3.16
CA ASP A 57 13.35 -5.16 -1.95
C ASP A 57 14.87 -5.19 -1.83
N GLU A 58 15.59 -5.58 -2.89
CA GLU A 58 17.06 -5.50 -2.95
C GLU A 58 17.55 -4.08 -2.60
N ARG A 59 16.89 -3.06 -3.16
CA ARG A 59 17.21 -1.66 -2.87
C ARG A 59 16.90 -1.27 -1.43
N ILE A 60 15.80 -1.78 -0.86
CA ILE A 60 15.45 -1.54 0.56
C ILE A 60 16.51 -2.17 1.47
N LEU A 61 16.92 -3.40 1.17
CA LEU A 61 17.98 -4.10 1.92
C LEU A 61 19.30 -3.35 1.83
N ALA A 62 19.69 -2.89 0.64
CA ALA A 62 20.90 -2.09 0.45
C ALA A 62 20.88 -0.78 1.28
N TYR A 63 19.71 -0.12 1.38
CA TYR A 63 19.55 1.04 2.26
C TYR A 63 19.68 0.67 3.74
N ALA A 64 19.10 -0.44 4.19
CA ALA A 64 19.21 -0.90 5.57
C ALA A 64 20.67 -1.20 5.94
N ASN A 65 21.38 -1.92 5.06
CA ASN A 65 22.80 -2.27 5.22
C ASN A 65 23.69 -1.02 5.25
N LYS A 66 23.51 -0.09 4.29
CA LYS A 66 24.30 1.15 4.20
C LYS A 66 24.23 2.01 5.47
N TYR A 67 23.07 2.05 6.11
CA TYR A 67 22.81 2.89 7.28
C TYR A 67 22.77 2.11 8.61
N ASN A 68 23.16 0.83 8.60
CA ASN A 68 23.16 -0.06 9.76
C ASN A 68 21.81 -0.03 10.53
N ILE A 69 20.72 -0.13 9.77
CA ILE A 69 19.36 -0.12 10.31
C ILE A 69 18.95 -1.56 10.62
N ASP A 70 18.62 -1.81 11.89
CA ASP A 70 18.13 -3.11 12.35
C ASP A 70 16.70 -3.37 11.84
N LEU A 71 16.53 -4.43 11.04
CA LEU A 71 15.25 -4.85 10.49
C LEU A 71 14.48 -5.63 11.56
N ARG A 72 13.31 -5.13 11.95
CA ARG A 72 12.48 -5.74 13.03
C ARG A 72 11.05 -5.88 12.58
N GLY A 73 10.31 -6.86 13.11
CA GLY A 73 8.86 -6.93 12.95
C GLY A 73 8.40 -8.32 12.52
N PRO A 74 8.25 -8.61 11.22
CA PRO A 74 7.86 -9.93 10.75
C PRO A 74 8.80 -11.02 11.27
N SER A 75 8.25 -12.12 11.78
CA SER A 75 9.04 -13.23 12.35
C SER A 75 9.78 -14.06 11.31
N ASN A 76 9.54 -13.81 10.02
CA ASN A 76 10.13 -14.50 8.88
C ASN A 76 11.04 -13.58 8.05
N ILE A 77 11.51 -12.47 8.62
CA ILE A 77 12.31 -11.47 7.88
C ILE A 77 13.58 -12.07 7.28
N GLU A 78 14.21 -13.02 7.96
CA GLU A 78 15.41 -13.73 7.49
C GLU A 78 15.13 -14.41 6.14
N SER A 79 14.04 -15.17 6.04
CA SER A 79 13.62 -15.80 4.78
C SER A 79 13.27 -14.79 3.68
N CYS A 80 12.78 -13.59 4.05
CA CYS A 80 12.45 -12.54 3.09
C CYS A 80 13.70 -11.88 2.48
N VAL A 81 14.90 -12.06 3.07
CA VAL A 81 16.14 -11.42 2.62
C VAL A 81 17.20 -12.41 2.10
N GLU A 82 17.08 -13.70 2.43
CA GLU A 82 18.06 -14.76 2.09
C GLU A 82 18.40 -14.83 0.59
N GLU A 83 17.42 -14.59 -0.29
CA GLU A 83 17.56 -14.71 -1.74
C GLU A 83 17.79 -13.36 -2.45
N LEU A 84 18.02 -12.28 -1.70
CA LEU A 84 18.22 -10.95 -2.28
C LEU A 84 19.68 -10.70 -2.64
N ASP A 85 19.91 -10.21 -3.86
CA ASP A 85 21.23 -9.79 -4.31
C ASP A 85 21.62 -8.43 -3.71
N ASP A 86 22.92 -8.23 -3.53
CA ASP A 86 23.49 -6.93 -3.20
C ASP A 86 23.42 -6.00 -4.41
N VAL A 87 22.78 -4.84 -4.23
CA VAL A 87 22.65 -3.82 -5.28
C VAL A 87 23.34 -2.52 -4.89
N GLU A 88 23.97 -1.88 -5.88
CA GLU A 88 24.57 -0.57 -5.68
C GLU A 88 23.50 0.51 -5.63
N LEU A 89 23.54 1.34 -4.58
CA LEU A 89 22.66 2.48 -4.46
C LEU A 89 23.18 3.65 -5.28
N PRO A 90 22.30 4.37 -6.02
CA PRO A 90 22.66 5.62 -6.66
C PRO A 90 23.14 6.66 -5.63
N PRO A 91 23.92 7.66 -6.06
CA PRO A 91 24.36 8.74 -5.19
C PRO A 91 23.17 9.51 -4.60
N ALA A 92 23.33 9.99 -3.36
CA ALA A 92 22.31 10.75 -2.68
C ALA A 92 22.03 12.09 -3.41
N GLN A 93 20.85 12.19 -4.03
CA GLN A 93 20.38 13.39 -4.73
C GLN A 93 18.86 13.56 -4.53
N ASN A 94 18.25 14.63 -5.08
CA ASN A 94 16.83 14.95 -4.86
C ASN A 94 15.85 13.89 -5.42
N ASP A 95 16.22 13.21 -6.51
CA ASP A 95 15.45 12.12 -7.12
C ASP A 95 16.39 11.09 -7.77
N PRO A 96 17.05 10.23 -6.97
CA PRO A 96 18.05 9.28 -7.50
C PRO A 96 17.41 8.16 -8.32
N TRP A 97 16.10 7.96 -8.18
CA TRP A 97 15.34 6.90 -8.84
C TRP A 97 14.46 7.42 -9.99
N GLY A 98 14.48 8.73 -10.29
CA GLY A 98 13.68 9.33 -11.35
C GLY A 98 12.17 9.21 -11.14
N TRP A 99 11.70 9.15 -9.90
CA TRP A 99 10.27 8.99 -9.56
C TRP A 99 9.39 10.05 -10.20
N ALA A 100 9.88 11.28 -10.35
CA ALA A 100 9.11 12.35 -10.98
C ALA A 100 8.76 12.03 -12.45
N ASP A 101 9.69 11.43 -13.19
CA ASP A 101 9.47 11.08 -14.59
C ASP A 101 8.67 9.78 -14.74
N VAL A 102 8.85 8.84 -13.82
CA VAL A 102 8.02 7.64 -13.69
C VAL A 102 6.56 8.02 -13.43
N LEU A 103 6.31 8.93 -12.49
CA LEU A 103 4.96 9.40 -12.16
C LEU A 103 4.30 10.11 -13.34
N LYS A 104 5.03 10.97 -14.07
CA LYS A 104 4.50 11.61 -15.29
C LYS A 104 4.12 10.60 -16.36
N GLN A 105 4.91 9.54 -16.54
CA GLN A 105 4.59 8.47 -17.48
C GLN A 105 3.36 7.69 -17.04
N TYR A 106 3.27 7.36 -15.75
CA TYR A 106 2.10 6.71 -15.17
C TYR A 106 0.83 7.54 -15.36
N GLU A 107 0.87 8.84 -15.06
CA GLU A 107 -0.23 9.77 -15.30
C GLU A 107 -0.63 9.84 -16.78
N LYS A 108 0.35 9.85 -17.69
CA LYS A 108 0.08 9.88 -19.13
C LYS A 108 -0.61 8.61 -19.63
N LEU A 109 -0.24 7.44 -19.10
CA LEU A 109 -0.78 6.15 -19.54
C LEU A 109 -2.14 5.84 -18.91
N TYR A 110 -2.33 6.17 -17.63
CA TYR A 110 -3.50 5.73 -16.86
C TYR A 110 -4.40 6.87 -16.40
N GLY A 111 -3.96 8.13 -16.55
CA GLY A 111 -4.77 9.29 -16.22
C GLY A 111 -5.93 9.46 -17.21
N ARG A 112 -7.13 9.76 -16.69
CA ARG A 112 -8.36 9.86 -17.49
C ARG A 112 -8.78 11.28 -17.86
N GLU A 113 -8.21 12.30 -17.21
CA GLU A 113 -8.51 13.70 -17.51
C GLU A 113 -7.99 14.13 -18.89
N ARG A 114 -8.87 14.64 -19.76
CA ARG A 114 -8.54 15.00 -21.16
C ARG A 114 -7.48 16.10 -21.31
N LYS A 115 -7.45 17.09 -20.40
CA LYS A 115 -6.57 18.27 -20.52
C LYS A 115 -5.27 18.11 -19.74
N LYS A 116 -5.32 17.44 -18.59
CA LYS A 116 -4.17 17.18 -17.74
C LYS A 116 -4.37 15.79 -17.14
N PRO A 117 -3.85 14.73 -17.79
CA PRO A 117 -3.99 13.37 -17.28
C PRO A 117 -3.55 13.32 -15.82
N LYS A 118 -4.47 12.92 -14.96
CA LYS A 118 -4.25 12.74 -13.53
C LYS A 118 -4.84 11.40 -13.11
N ILE A 119 -4.17 10.78 -12.15
CA ILE A 119 -4.63 9.56 -11.52
C ILE A 119 -5.68 9.92 -10.47
N GLY A 120 -6.70 9.06 -10.34
CA GLY A 120 -7.82 9.31 -9.46
C GLY A 120 -8.94 10.11 -10.13
N GLY A 121 -9.84 10.66 -9.31
CA GLY A 121 -11.07 11.32 -9.74
C GLY A 121 -12.32 10.56 -9.31
N ILE A 122 -13.49 11.19 -9.51
CA ILE A 122 -14.78 10.70 -9.02
C ILE A 122 -15.17 9.34 -9.61
N GLN A 123 -14.64 9.01 -10.79
CA GLN A 123 -14.83 7.73 -11.45
C GLN A 123 -14.13 6.54 -10.76
N TYR A 124 -13.34 6.77 -9.71
CA TYR A 124 -12.81 5.73 -8.83
C TYR A 124 -13.39 5.81 -7.41
N ASP A 125 -14.21 6.81 -7.12
CA ASP A 125 -14.91 6.99 -5.85
C ASP A 125 -16.36 6.53 -5.99
N ILE A 126 -16.61 5.31 -5.53
CA ILE A 126 -17.94 4.69 -5.55
C ILE A 126 -19.01 5.55 -4.85
N THR A 127 -18.62 6.36 -3.87
CA THR A 127 -19.54 7.23 -3.13
C THR A 127 -19.91 8.50 -3.89
N GLY A 128 -19.02 8.96 -4.78
CA GLY A 128 -19.25 10.08 -5.69
C GLY A 128 -19.92 9.70 -7.01
N MET A 129 -19.86 8.42 -7.41
CA MET A 129 -20.53 7.92 -8.62
C MET A 129 -22.05 8.01 -8.55
N SER A 130 -22.69 8.20 -9.70
CA SER A 130 -24.11 7.95 -9.86
C SER A 130 -24.44 6.46 -9.72
N SER A 131 -25.71 6.19 -9.42
CA SER A 131 -26.22 4.82 -9.36
C SER A 131 -26.05 4.06 -10.68
N ALA A 132 -26.13 4.76 -11.83
CA ALA A 132 -25.93 4.16 -13.14
C ALA A 132 -24.47 3.75 -13.36
N GLU A 133 -23.52 4.64 -13.08
CA GLU A 133 -22.08 4.37 -13.19
C GLU A 133 -21.63 3.21 -12.31
N ARG A 134 -22.19 3.12 -11.09
CA ARG A 134 -21.92 1.97 -10.22
C ARG A 134 -22.45 0.65 -10.75
N ARG A 135 -23.65 0.65 -11.35
CA ARG A 135 -24.21 -0.56 -12.01
C ARG A 135 -23.32 -1.02 -13.15
N GLU A 136 -22.90 -0.09 -14.00
CA GLU A 136 -22.04 -0.38 -15.15
C GLU A 136 -20.69 -0.97 -14.72
N SER A 137 -20.13 -0.48 -13.61
CA SER A 137 -18.86 -0.98 -13.05
C SER A 137 -19.01 -2.24 -12.19
N SER A 138 -20.24 -2.69 -11.92
CA SER A 138 -20.50 -3.85 -11.06
C SER A 138 -20.47 -5.16 -11.85
N TYR A 139 -19.93 -6.22 -11.26
CA TYR A 139 -19.87 -7.54 -11.88
C TYR A 139 -21.26 -8.11 -12.25
N ASN A 140 -22.30 -7.77 -11.47
CA ASN A 140 -23.65 -8.31 -11.63
C ASN A 140 -24.66 -7.30 -12.22
N GLY A 141 -24.20 -6.13 -12.69
CA GLY A 141 -25.05 -5.07 -13.22
C GLY A 141 -25.95 -4.37 -12.20
N LYS A 142 -25.77 -4.61 -10.90
CA LYS A 142 -26.60 -4.04 -9.82
C LYS A 142 -25.82 -2.97 -9.05
N ASP A 143 -26.53 -1.97 -8.57
CA ASP A 143 -25.92 -0.93 -7.73
C ASP A 143 -25.53 -1.57 -6.39
N PRO A 144 -24.24 -1.61 -6.03
CA PRO A 144 -23.79 -2.16 -4.76
C PRO A 144 -24.20 -1.31 -3.55
N LEU A 145 -24.61 -0.05 -3.75
CA LEU A 145 -25.05 0.85 -2.67
C LEU A 145 -26.55 1.10 -2.73
N LYS A 146 -27.26 0.68 -1.68
CA LYS A 146 -28.67 0.99 -1.45
C LYS A 146 -28.80 2.42 -0.91
N LYS A 147 -30.01 2.98 -1.06
CA LYS A 147 -30.33 4.34 -0.58
C LYS A 147 -29.98 4.55 0.90
N ALA A 148 -30.32 3.59 1.77
CA ALA A 148 -30.01 3.67 3.20
C ALA A 148 -28.50 3.73 3.48
N GLU A 149 -27.68 3.00 2.70
CA GLU A 149 -26.22 3.01 2.84
C GLU A 149 -25.64 4.34 2.36
N ILE A 150 -26.15 4.89 1.25
CA ILE A 150 -25.76 6.22 0.76
C ILE A 150 -26.09 7.30 1.79
N ASP A 151 -27.28 7.25 2.39
CA ASP A 151 -27.71 8.22 3.40
C ASP A 151 -26.87 8.10 4.67
N ALA A 152 -26.51 6.87 5.09
CA ALA A 152 -25.59 6.64 6.21
C ALA A 152 -24.17 7.19 5.92
N ILE A 153 -23.63 6.95 4.72
CA ILE A 153 -22.33 7.47 4.28
C ILE A 153 -22.33 9.00 4.33
N LYS A 154 -23.40 9.66 3.85
CA LYS A 154 -23.54 11.13 3.89
C LYS A 154 -23.58 11.69 5.31
N GLN A 155 -24.08 10.89 6.26
CA GLN A 155 -24.13 11.25 7.68
C GLN A 155 -22.86 10.84 8.44
N GLY A 156 -21.84 10.31 7.76
CA GLY A 156 -20.60 9.83 8.39
C GLY A 156 -20.80 8.58 9.26
N SER A 157 -21.90 7.86 9.07
CA SER A 157 -22.21 6.63 9.80
C SER A 157 -21.60 5.41 9.10
N PRO A 158 -21.07 4.42 9.84
CA PRO A 158 -20.57 3.20 9.25
C PRO A 158 -21.69 2.43 8.54
N MET A 159 -21.40 1.83 7.38
CA MET A 159 -22.36 0.98 6.66
C MET A 159 -22.69 -0.25 7.51
N THR A 160 -23.90 -0.32 8.05
CA THR A 160 -24.41 -1.52 8.71
C THR A 160 -24.95 -2.47 7.65
N THR A 161 -24.21 -3.54 7.35
CA THR A 161 -24.72 -4.61 6.51
C THR A 161 -25.81 -5.37 7.26
N SER A 162 -27.07 -5.21 6.85
CA SER A 162 -28.13 -6.11 7.28
C SER A 162 -27.81 -7.48 6.67
N ARG A 163 -27.24 -8.37 7.47
CA ARG A 163 -27.02 -9.78 7.11
C ARG A 163 -28.37 -10.34 6.69
N ALA A 164 -28.55 -10.62 5.40
CA ALA A 164 -29.64 -11.47 4.96
C ALA A 164 -29.50 -12.78 5.72
N ASN A 165 -30.59 -13.16 6.37
CA ASN A 165 -30.72 -14.32 7.22
C ASN A 165 -30.55 -15.57 6.35
N ASP A 166 -29.32 -16.04 6.18
CA ASP A 166 -29.03 -17.39 5.72
C ASP A 166 -28.15 -18.06 6.77
N GLN A 167 -28.80 -18.89 7.58
CA GLN A 167 -28.18 -19.63 8.67
C GLN A 167 -27.23 -20.66 8.07
N THR A 168 -25.92 -20.40 8.06
CA THR A 168 -24.84 -21.38 8.35
C THR A 168 -23.47 -20.80 8.05
N THR A 169 -22.99 -19.88 8.90
CA THR A 169 -21.54 -19.79 9.13
C THR A 169 -21.30 -19.26 10.54
N ARG A 170 -20.85 -20.14 11.43
CA ARG A 170 -20.29 -19.77 12.73
C ARG A 170 -19.04 -18.94 12.48
N CYS A 171 -19.11 -17.63 12.67
CA CYS A 171 -17.93 -16.81 12.91
C CYS A 171 -17.83 -16.54 14.41
N VAL A 172 -16.64 -16.81 14.92
CA VAL A 172 -16.22 -16.71 16.31
C VAL A 172 -16.40 -15.28 16.82
N HIS A 173 -17.02 -15.18 17.99
CA HIS A 173 -17.30 -13.96 18.71
C HIS A 173 -15.98 -13.34 19.20
N PHE A 174 -15.62 -12.14 18.73
CA PHE A 174 -14.59 -11.31 19.37
C PHE A 174 -15.33 -10.18 20.11
N THR A 175 -15.57 -10.38 21.40
CA THR A 175 -16.10 -9.34 22.29
C THR A 175 -14.94 -8.60 22.95
N LEU A 176 -14.73 -7.36 22.55
CA LEU A 176 -14.10 -6.34 23.38
C LEU A 176 -15.15 -5.86 24.40
N SER A 177 -15.08 -6.34 25.64
CA SER A 177 -15.77 -5.71 26.76
C SER A 177 -14.77 -4.94 27.60
N ASN A 178 -14.97 -3.62 27.62
CA ASN A 178 -14.47 -2.71 28.63
C ASN A 178 -14.73 -3.25 30.04
N THR A 179 -13.69 -3.31 30.87
CA THR A 179 -13.82 -3.18 32.33
C THR A 179 -12.72 -2.26 32.83
N TRP A 180 -13.15 -1.07 33.21
CA TRP A 180 -12.39 -0.13 34.03
C TRP A 180 -12.26 -0.65 35.47
N ALA A 181 -11.06 -0.43 36.02
CA ALA A 181 -10.77 0.02 37.37
C ALA A 181 -10.91 -0.92 38.59
N CYS A 182 -9.84 -0.83 39.40
CA CYS A 182 -9.67 -1.14 40.82
C CYS A 182 -9.35 -2.60 41.19
N PHE A 183 -8.10 -2.84 41.62
CA PHE A 183 -7.87 -3.31 42.99
C PHE A 183 -6.48 -2.87 43.52
N ILE A 184 -6.51 -2.41 44.76
CA ILE A 184 -5.42 -1.91 45.59
C ILE A 184 -4.65 -3.09 46.20
N SER A 185 -3.32 -3.07 46.13
CA SER A 185 -2.34 -3.23 47.23
C SER A 185 -0.92 -3.26 46.66
#